data_AF-A0A7C3H044-F1
#
_entry.id   AF-A0A7C3H044-F1
#
_cell.length_a   1.000
_cell.length_b   1.000
_cell.length_c   1.000
_cell.angle_alpha   90.00
_cell.angle_beta   90.00
_cell.angle_gamma   90.00
#
_symmetry.space_group_name_H-M   'P 1'
#
loop_
_entity.id
_entity.type
_entity.pdbx_description
1 polymer ?
#
loop_
_entity_poly.entity_id
_entity_poly.type
_entity_poly.pdbx_seq_one_letter_code
_entity_poly.pdbx_strand_id
1 'polypeptide(L)'
;MSKLREAYSAEITRILAQYPEGRQKSAVLPLMHLAQEVYGYMSQEAKEAVAEIIDVNPTHVMSIAGFYTLFHEVPTGKYVIEICNDLACALRGGEQFLEHACQHLGVENHGTTEDGMFTVHNVMCIGACDRAPVLQANLKFHENMNDEKFVDLVAQLRDQARTNNMPISVVDRVIAMRK
;
A
#
# COMPACT_ATOMS: atom_id res chain seq x y z
N MET A 1 1.87 -0.70 25.56
CA MET A 1 2.71 -0.19 24.45
C MET A 1 2.01 -0.56 23.18
N SER A 2 1.95 0.32 22.18
CA SER A 2 1.29 -0.01 20.92
C SER A 2 2.06 -1.09 20.16
N LYS A 3 1.33 -2.00 19.48
CA LYS A 3 1.90 -3.07 18.63
C LYS A 3 2.92 -2.52 17.62
N LEU A 4 2.71 -1.29 17.18
CA LEU A 4 3.60 -0.54 16.29
C LEU A 4 4.99 -0.28 16.89
N ARG A 5 5.07 0.14 18.15
CA ARG A 5 6.36 0.36 18.84
C ARG A 5 7.12 -0.94 19.08
N GLU A 6 6.40 -2.03 19.33
CA GLU A 6 7.01 -3.35 19.50
C GLU A 6 7.61 -3.88 18.20
N ALA A 7 6.94 -3.64 17.07
CA ALA A 7 7.39 -4.10 15.76
C ALA A 7 8.54 -3.25 15.16
N TYR A 8 8.49 -1.92 15.32
CA TYR A 8 9.35 -0.99 14.55
C TYR A 8 10.02 0.10 15.40
N SER A 9 10.45 -0.24 16.62
CA SER A 9 11.05 0.74 17.55
C SER A 9 12.23 1.52 16.95
N ALA A 10 13.16 0.83 16.28
CA ALA A 10 14.36 1.44 15.71
C ALA A 10 14.04 2.36 14.52
N GLU A 11 13.11 1.96 13.67
CA GLU A 11 12.63 2.71 12.51
C GLU A 11 11.90 3.97 12.96
N ILE A 12 11.04 3.88 13.97
CA ILE A 12 10.34 5.03 14.54
C ILE A 12 11.34 6.07 15.05
N THR A 13 12.33 5.65 15.84
CA THR A 13 13.37 6.57 16.32
C THR A 13 14.13 7.23 15.17
N ARG A 14 14.48 6.45 14.13
CA ARG A 14 15.15 6.96 12.94
C ARG A 14 14.30 7.98 12.17
N ILE A 15 13.02 7.71 11.98
CA ILE A 15 12.08 8.61 11.31
C ILE A 15 11.93 9.91 12.10
N LEU A 16 11.70 9.83 13.41
CA LEU A 16 11.54 11.01 14.26
C LEU A 16 12.78 11.91 14.24
N ALA A 17 13.98 11.32 14.21
CA ALA A 17 15.25 12.06 14.14
C ALA A 17 15.45 12.85 12.84
N GLN A 18 14.66 12.60 11.79
CA GLN A 18 14.71 13.39 10.54
C GLN A 18 14.07 14.77 10.69
N TYR A 19 13.28 14.98 11.75
CA TYR A 19 12.53 16.21 11.96
C TYR A 19 13.13 17.01 13.12
N PRO A 20 13.17 18.36 13.02
CA PRO A 20 13.62 19.20 14.13
C PRO A 20 12.81 18.97 15.40
N GLU A 21 13.42 19.25 16.55
CA GLU A 21 12.74 19.19 17.84
C GLU A 21 11.48 20.09 17.84
N GLY A 22 10.39 19.58 18.38
CA GLY A 22 9.07 20.23 18.37
C GLY A 22 8.32 20.13 17.04
N ARG A 23 8.88 19.47 16.01
CA ARG A 23 8.23 19.27 14.70
C ARG A 23 7.98 17.79 14.36
N GLN A 24 7.95 16.92 15.37
CA GLN A 24 7.73 15.48 15.20
C GLN A 24 6.38 15.13 14.55
N LYS A 25 5.38 16.03 14.62
CA LYS A 25 4.12 15.92 13.89
C LYS A 25 4.30 15.69 12.38
N SER A 26 5.38 16.21 11.77
CA SER A 26 5.68 16.02 10.35
C SER A 26 6.08 14.57 9.99
N ALA A 27 6.35 13.72 10.98
CA ALA A 27 6.61 12.30 10.80
C ALA A 27 5.35 11.45 10.56
N VAL A 28 4.15 12.06 10.52
CA VAL A 28 2.88 11.33 10.46
C VAL A 28 2.78 10.36 9.29
N LEU A 29 3.11 10.78 8.05
CA LEU A 29 2.99 9.91 6.87
C LEU A 29 3.90 8.67 6.91
N PRO A 30 5.22 8.77 7.17
CA PRO A 30 6.05 7.58 7.27
C PRO A 30 5.67 6.68 8.45
N LEU A 31 5.16 7.23 9.56
CA LEU A 31 4.65 6.42 10.66
C LEU A 31 3.33 5.72 10.30
N MET A 32 2.45 6.35 9.52
CA MET A 32 1.24 5.71 9.01
C MET A 32 1.57 4.55 8.05
N HIS A 33 2.64 4.65 7.25
CA HIS A 33 3.12 3.52 6.45
C HIS A 33 3.53 2.33 7.31
N LEU A 34 4.30 2.57 8.38
CA LEU A 34 4.64 1.53 9.36
C LEU A 34 3.38 0.93 9.99
N ALA A 35 2.43 1.77 10.37
CA ALA A 35 1.18 1.33 10.98
C ALA A 35 0.37 0.44 10.02
N GLN A 36 0.20 0.85 8.77
CA GLN A 36 -0.53 0.06 7.77
C GLN A 36 0.14 -1.31 7.52
N GLU A 37 1.47 -1.40 7.56
CA GLU A 37 2.17 -2.68 7.46
C GLU A 37 1.87 -3.62 8.65
N VAL A 38 1.80 -3.09 9.88
CA VAL A 38 1.57 -3.88 11.11
C VAL A 38 0.10 -4.30 11.27
N TYR A 39 -0.81 -3.43 10.85
CA TYR A 39 -2.24 -3.57 11.06
C TYR A 39 -3.00 -4.03 9.81
N GLY A 40 -2.37 -4.00 8.63
CA GLY A 40 -2.96 -4.30 7.32
C GLY A 40 -3.73 -3.14 6.70
N TYR A 41 -4.26 -2.24 7.52
CA TYR A 41 -4.98 -1.04 7.10
C TYR A 41 -4.98 -0.01 8.25
N MET A 42 -5.41 1.22 7.99
CA MET A 42 -5.53 2.27 9.00
C MET A 42 -6.78 2.10 9.86
N SER A 43 -6.77 1.07 10.71
CA SER A 43 -7.78 0.88 11.77
C SER A 43 -7.75 2.04 12.78
N GLN A 44 -8.78 2.12 13.63
CA GLN A 44 -8.79 3.10 14.72
C GLN A 44 -7.56 2.95 15.63
N GLU A 45 -7.21 1.71 15.99
CA GLU A 45 -6.03 1.40 16.79
C GLU A 45 -4.73 1.85 16.10
N ALA A 46 -4.61 1.63 14.79
CA ALA A 46 -3.46 2.06 14.01
C ALA A 46 -3.30 3.60 14.02
N LYS A 47 -4.40 4.33 13.85
CA LYS A 47 -4.43 5.80 13.88
C LYS A 47 -4.07 6.34 15.26
N GLU A 48 -4.59 5.73 16.32
CA GLU A 48 -4.27 6.08 17.72
C GLU A 48 -2.81 5.81 18.07
N ALA A 49 -2.25 4.68 17.63
CA ALA A 49 -0.84 4.34 17.85
C ALA A 49 0.11 5.36 17.20
N VAL A 50 -0.19 5.83 15.99
CA VAL A 50 0.60 6.88 15.34
C VAL A 50 0.49 8.21 16.08
N ALA A 51 -0.73 8.56 16.51
CA ALA A 51 -0.99 9.81 17.24
C ALA A 51 -0.23 9.86 18.57
N GLU A 52 -0.17 8.73 19.31
CA GLU A 52 0.61 8.57 20.53
C GLU A 52 2.12 8.77 20.28
N ILE A 53 2.65 8.31 19.15
CA ILE A 53 4.08 8.43 18.84
C ILE A 53 4.53 9.88 18.63
N ILE A 54 3.70 10.68 17.98
CA ILE A 54 4.02 12.08 17.62
C ILE A 54 3.38 13.11 18.56
N ASP A 55 2.73 12.64 19.64
CA ASP A 55 2.06 13.45 20.66
C ASP A 55 1.05 14.45 20.07
N VAL A 56 0.07 13.93 19.34
CA VAL A 56 -1.03 14.73 18.77
C VAL A 56 -2.39 14.11 19.07
N ASN A 57 -3.46 14.90 18.90
CA ASN A 57 -4.81 14.37 18.98
C ASN A 57 -5.08 13.35 17.84
N PRO A 58 -5.67 12.17 18.12
CA PRO A 58 -5.97 11.16 17.11
C PRO A 58 -6.77 11.66 15.90
N THR A 59 -7.63 12.68 16.09
CA THR A 59 -8.39 13.32 15.01
C THR A 59 -7.48 13.87 13.90
N HIS A 60 -6.26 14.30 14.25
CA HIS A 60 -5.29 14.74 13.28
C HIS A 60 -4.88 13.63 12.32
N VAL A 61 -4.59 12.43 12.84
CA VAL A 61 -4.23 11.26 12.02
C VAL A 61 -5.44 10.76 11.23
N MET A 62 -6.63 10.79 11.82
CA MET A 62 -7.88 10.46 11.14
C MET A 62 -8.14 11.34 9.92
N SER A 63 -7.93 12.67 10.04
CA SER A 63 -8.10 13.58 8.90
C SER A 63 -7.11 13.32 7.76
N ILE A 64 -5.91 12.82 8.08
CA ILE A 64 -4.87 12.52 7.09
C ILE A 64 -5.18 11.19 6.39
N ALA A 65 -5.66 10.19 7.14
CA ALA A 65 -6.04 8.90 6.59
C ALA A 65 -7.14 9.02 5.52
N GLY A 66 -8.16 9.85 5.74
CA GLY A 66 -9.21 10.09 4.75
C GLY A 66 -8.80 11.00 3.59
N PHE A 67 -7.66 11.69 3.69
CA PHE A 67 -7.18 12.61 2.65
C PHE A 67 -6.28 11.92 1.62
N TYR A 68 -5.39 11.02 2.07
CA TYR A 68 -4.47 10.31 1.18
C TYR A 68 -5.02 8.92 0.83
N THR A 69 -5.34 8.70 -0.43
CA THR A 69 -5.83 7.42 -0.96
C THR A 69 -4.87 6.24 -0.76
N LEU A 70 -3.60 6.54 -0.53
CA LEU A 70 -2.52 5.60 -0.22
C LEU A 70 -2.77 4.82 1.09
N PHE A 71 -3.55 5.40 2.02
CA PHE A 71 -3.87 4.76 3.28
C PHE A 71 -5.26 4.15 3.23
N HIS A 72 -5.34 2.84 3.44
CA HIS A 72 -6.59 2.10 3.33
C HIS A 72 -7.36 2.20 4.65
N GLU A 73 -8.60 2.70 4.60
CA GLU A 73 -9.45 2.82 5.80
C GLU A 73 -10.29 1.56 6.07
N VAL A 74 -10.32 0.63 5.10
CA VAL A 74 -11.01 -0.65 5.20
C VAL A 74 -10.00 -1.79 5.16
N PRO A 75 -10.33 -2.97 5.72
CA PRO A 75 -9.47 -4.15 5.63
C PRO A 75 -9.14 -4.47 4.16
N THR A 76 -7.87 -4.73 3.90
CA THR A 76 -7.36 -5.16 2.59
C THR A 76 -6.73 -6.54 2.71
N GLY A 77 -6.57 -7.20 1.56
CA GLY A 77 -5.87 -8.46 1.46
C GLY A 77 -4.37 -8.28 1.58
N LYS A 78 -3.64 -9.41 1.65
CA LYS A 78 -2.18 -9.40 1.77
C LYS A 78 -1.46 -8.65 0.64
N TYR A 79 -2.00 -8.71 -0.58
CA TYR A 79 -1.53 -7.98 -1.74
C TYR A 79 -2.60 -7.03 -2.24
N VAL A 80 -2.29 -5.75 -2.22
CA VAL A 80 -3.09 -4.70 -2.84
C VAL A 80 -2.55 -4.48 -4.25
N ILE A 81 -3.39 -4.80 -5.24
CA ILE A 81 -3.11 -4.66 -6.67
C ILE A 81 -3.76 -3.37 -7.15
N GLU A 82 -2.95 -2.36 -7.42
CA GLU A 82 -3.37 -1.05 -7.88
C GLU A 82 -3.13 -0.94 -9.39
N ILE A 83 -4.20 -0.98 -10.18
CA ILE A 83 -4.13 -0.97 -11.65
C ILE A 83 -4.41 0.45 -12.15
N CYS A 84 -3.47 1.00 -12.94
CA CYS A 84 -3.62 2.32 -13.53
C CYS A 84 -4.58 2.26 -14.73
N ASN A 85 -5.62 3.10 -14.71
CA ASN A 85 -6.53 3.28 -15.85
C ASN A 85 -6.51 4.70 -16.44
N ASP A 86 -5.53 5.53 -16.09
CA ASP A 86 -5.40 6.89 -16.63
C ASP A 86 -4.96 6.89 -18.11
N LEU A 87 -5.01 8.04 -18.79
CA LEU A 87 -4.97 8.22 -20.24
C LEU A 87 -4.01 7.28 -20.99
N ALA A 88 -2.75 7.21 -20.61
CA ALA A 88 -1.76 6.38 -21.31
C ALA A 88 -2.06 4.88 -21.17
N CYS A 89 -2.52 4.42 -19.99
CA CYS A 89 -2.93 3.03 -19.78
C CYS A 89 -4.29 2.76 -20.43
N ALA A 90 -5.25 3.69 -20.35
CA ALA A 90 -6.55 3.57 -21.02
C ALA A 90 -6.40 3.37 -22.53
N LEU A 91 -5.54 4.16 -23.20
CA LEU A 91 -5.25 4.02 -24.63
C LEU A 91 -4.58 2.68 -24.99
N ARG A 92 -4.03 1.97 -24.02
CA ARG A 92 -3.40 0.65 -24.15
C ARG A 92 -4.31 -0.49 -23.67
N GLY A 93 -5.57 -0.20 -23.35
CA GLY A 93 -6.54 -1.19 -22.91
C GLY A 93 -6.61 -1.38 -21.38
N GLY A 94 -6.21 -0.37 -20.60
CA GLY A 94 -6.16 -0.44 -19.14
C GLY A 94 -7.50 -0.73 -18.46
N GLU A 95 -8.61 -0.27 -19.04
CA GLU A 95 -9.97 -0.57 -18.54
C GLU A 95 -10.30 -2.06 -18.71
N GLN A 96 -10.06 -2.60 -19.91
CA GLN A 96 -10.27 -4.03 -20.18
C GLN A 96 -9.35 -4.89 -19.32
N PHE A 97 -8.12 -4.44 -19.10
CA PHE A 97 -7.17 -5.11 -18.23
C PHE A 97 -7.63 -5.16 -16.76
N LEU A 98 -8.19 -4.05 -16.24
CA LEU A 98 -8.80 -4.02 -14.92
C LEU A 98 -9.99 -4.98 -14.83
N GLU A 99 -10.88 -4.99 -15.82
CA GLU A 99 -12.01 -5.91 -15.88
C GLU A 99 -11.56 -7.37 -15.87
N HIS A 100 -10.56 -7.72 -16.69
CA HIS A 100 -9.96 -9.06 -16.72
C HIS A 100 -9.36 -9.43 -15.36
N ALA A 101 -8.63 -8.51 -14.71
CA ALA A 101 -8.04 -8.75 -13.39
C ALA A 101 -9.10 -9.04 -12.32
N CYS A 102 -10.16 -8.24 -12.29
CA CYS A 102 -11.31 -8.43 -11.40
C CYS A 102 -12.01 -9.78 -11.66
N GLN A 103 -12.28 -10.13 -12.92
CA GLN A 103 -12.89 -11.40 -13.31
C GLN A 103 -12.02 -12.60 -12.91
N HIS A 104 -10.71 -12.53 -13.16
CA HIS A 104 -9.77 -13.59 -12.83
C HIS A 104 -9.72 -13.87 -11.32
N LEU A 105 -9.78 -12.82 -10.50
CA LEU A 105 -9.78 -12.92 -9.05
C LEU A 105 -11.17 -13.14 -8.44
N GLY A 106 -12.24 -13.01 -9.23
CA GLY A 106 -13.62 -13.15 -8.76
C GLY A 106 -14.06 -12.02 -7.83
N VAL A 107 -13.56 -10.80 -8.02
CA VAL A 107 -13.85 -9.62 -7.19
C VAL A 107 -14.34 -8.46 -8.05
N GLU A 108 -15.03 -7.50 -7.42
CA GLU A 108 -15.32 -6.21 -8.04
C GLU A 108 -14.14 -5.25 -7.86
N ASN A 109 -14.17 -4.09 -8.53
CA ASN A 109 -13.21 -3.01 -8.25
C ASN A 109 -13.34 -2.56 -6.78
N HIS A 110 -12.21 -2.42 -6.10
CA HIS A 110 -12.07 -2.23 -4.65
C HIS A 110 -12.52 -3.44 -3.81
N GLY A 111 -12.77 -4.58 -4.45
CA GLY A 111 -13.10 -5.85 -3.80
C GLY A 111 -11.86 -6.60 -3.32
N THR A 112 -12.04 -7.40 -2.27
CA THR A 112 -11.02 -8.31 -1.73
C THR A 112 -11.49 -9.75 -1.92
N THR A 113 -10.57 -10.63 -2.27
CA THR A 113 -10.86 -12.06 -2.46
C THR A 113 -11.28 -12.72 -1.14
N GLU A 114 -12.12 -13.75 -1.21
CA GLU A 114 -12.65 -14.44 -0.01
C GLU A 114 -11.55 -15.06 0.87
N ASP A 115 -10.41 -15.43 0.27
CA ASP A 115 -9.24 -15.95 0.96
C ASP A 115 -8.37 -14.86 1.64
N GLY A 116 -8.76 -13.58 1.52
CA GLY A 116 -8.03 -12.43 2.10
C GLY A 116 -6.67 -12.17 1.45
N MET A 117 -6.40 -12.74 0.28
CA MET A 117 -5.08 -12.66 -0.35
C MET A 117 -4.90 -11.42 -1.22
N PHE A 118 -5.91 -11.03 -1.99
CA PHE A 118 -5.79 -9.97 -2.99
C PHE A 118 -6.91 -8.95 -2.85
N THR A 119 -6.55 -7.68 -2.94
CA THR A 119 -7.50 -6.58 -3.15
C THR A 119 -7.16 -5.88 -4.45
N VAL A 120 -8.15 -5.62 -5.30
CA VAL A 120 -7.93 -4.91 -6.57
C VAL A 120 -8.43 -3.48 -6.42
N HIS A 121 -7.59 -2.50 -6.71
CA HIS A 121 -7.96 -1.08 -6.76
C HIS A 121 -7.71 -0.54 -8.15
N ASN A 122 -8.71 0.12 -8.70
CA ASN A 122 -8.48 1.09 -9.75
C ASN A 122 -7.80 2.33 -9.17
N VAL A 123 -6.71 2.77 -9.81
CA VAL A 123 -5.99 3.99 -9.46
C VAL A 123 -5.72 4.85 -10.68
N MET A 124 -5.49 6.14 -10.43
CA MET A 124 -5.09 7.10 -11.46
C MET A 124 -3.59 6.94 -11.80
N CYS A 125 -3.02 7.88 -12.55
CA CYS A 125 -1.63 7.83 -12.98
C CYS A 125 -0.64 7.55 -11.83
N ILE A 126 0.11 6.45 -11.98
CA ILE A 126 1.21 6.04 -11.08
C ILE A 126 2.60 6.42 -11.62
N GLY A 127 2.68 7.23 -12.69
CA GLY A 127 3.93 7.83 -13.17
C GLY A 127 4.83 6.95 -14.05
N ALA A 128 4.32 5.85 -14.59
CA ALA A 128 5.07 4.93 -15.46
C ALA A 128 4.47 4.83 -16.88
N CYS A 129 4.05 5.97 -17.43
CA CYS A 129 3.27 6.04 -18.67
C CYS A 129 3.99 5.48 -19.91
N ASP A 130 5.33 5.53 -19.93
CA ASP A 130 6.17 5.00 -21.01
C ASP A 130 6.12 3.46 -21.14
N ARG A 131 5.59 2.78 -20.12
CA ARG A 131 5.56 1.32 -20.01
C ARG A 131 4.15 0.76 -19.84
N ALA A 132 3.15 1.53 -20.23
CA ALA A 132 1.73 1.18 -20.13
C ALA A 132 1.37 -0.10 -20.92
N PRO A 133 0.47 -0.97 -20.41
CA PRO A 133 -0.23 -0.89 -19.11
C PRO A 133 0.66 -1.21 -17.90
N VAL A 134 0.40 -0.56 -16.76
CA VAL A 134 1.17 -0.72 -15.52
C VAL A 134 0.23 -0.93 -14.34
N LEU A 135 0.66 -1.77 -13.40
CA LEU A 135 0.05 -1.90 -12.07
C LEU A 135 1.12 -1.85 -10.98
N GLN A 136 0.69 -1.65 -9.75
CA GLN A 136 1.51 -1.89 -8.56
C GLN A 136 0.93 -3.01 -7.72
N ALA A 137 1.80 -3.85 -7.15
CA ALA A 137 1.44 -4.78 -6.09
C ALA A 137 2.23 -4.39 -4.84
N ASN A 138 1.56 -3.87 -3.80
CA ASN A 138 2.20 -3.31 -2.60
C ASN A 138 3.38 -2.37 -2.96
N LEU A 139 3.12 -1.34 -3.77
CA LEU A 139 4.10 -0.36 -4.29
C LEU A 139 5.23 -0.92 -5.18
N LYS A 140 5.22 -2.21 -5.52
CA LYS A 140 6.12 -2.76 -6.54
C LYS A 140 5.49 -2.59 -7.91
N PHE A 141 6.15 -1.82 -8.78
CA PHE A 141 5.73 -1.65 -10.16
C PHE A 141 5.84 -2.96 -10.95
N HIS A 142 4.83 -3.22 -11.77
CA HIS A 142 4.77 -4.26 -12.77
C HIS A 142 4.37 -3.61 -14.10
N GLU A 143 5.27 -3.71 -15.06
CA GLU A 143 5.30 -2.88 -16.27
C GLU A 143 5.05 -3.70 -17.53
N ASN A 144 4.56 -3.07 -18.60
CA ASN A 144 4.19 -3.73 -19.85
C ASN A 144 3.28 -4.95 -19.62
N MET A 145 2.28 -4.76 -18.75
CA MET A 145 1.37 -5.81 -18.31
C MET A 145 0.34 -6.16 -19.38
N ASN A 146 -0.11 -7.40 -19.34
CA ASN A 146 -1.21 -7.94 -20.13
C ASN A 146 -1.88 -9.07 -19.32
N ASP A 147 -2.96 -9.62 -19.84
CA ASP A 147 -3.78 -10.63 -19.18
C ASP A 147 -2.98 -11.87 -18.77
N GLU A 148 -2.15 -12.41 -19.67
CA GLU A 148 -1.30 -13.59 -19.40
C GLU A 148 -0.31 -13.32 -18.26
N LYS A 149 0.43 -12.21 -18.34
CA LYS A 149 1.39 -11.81 -17.29
C LYS A 149 0.71 -11.55 -15.96
N PHE A 150 -0.53 -11.10 -15.96
CA PHE A 150 -1.30 -10.90 -14.74
C PHE A 150 -1.61 -12.22 -14.04
N VAL A 151 -2.05 -13.24 -14.79
CA VAL A 151 -2.28 -14.59 -14.25
C VAL A 151 -0.99 -15.15 -13.66
N ASP A 152 0.12 -15.02 -14.40
CA ASP A 152 1.44 -15.45 -13.91
C ASP A 152 1.85 -14.70 -12.63
N LEU A 153 1.62 -13.39 -12.59
CA LEU A 153 1.91 -12.56 -11.42
C LEU A 153 1.09 -13.01 -10.20
N VAL A 154 -0.21 -13.23 -10.35
CA VAL A 154 -1.08 -13.71 -9.27
C VAL A 154 -0.59 -15.06 -8.74
N ALA A 155 -0.23 -16.00 -9.63
CA ALA A 155 0.32 -17.28 -9.23
C ALA A 155 1.64 -17.14 -8.45
N GLN A 156 2.55 -16.28 -8.92
CA GLN A 156 3.81 -15.99 -8.25
C GLN A 156 3.60 -15.37 -6.86
N LEU A 157 2.68 -14.42 -6.73
CA LEU A 157 2.36 -13.78 -5.44
C LEU A 157 1.72 -14.77 -4.46
N ARG A 158 0.85 -15.67 -4.94
CA ARG A 158 0.31 -16.77 -4.11
C ARG A 158 1.42 -17.68 -3.59
N ASP A 159 2.41 -18.01 -4.41
CA ASP A 159 3.52 -18.87 -4.01
C ASP A 159 4.49 -18.17 -3.02
N GLN A 160 4.79 -16.89 -3.26
CA GLN A 160 5.58 -16.07 -2.34
C GLN A 160 4.93 -15.96 -0.95
N ALA A 161 3.61 -15.81 -0.91
CA ALA A 161 2.90 -15.78 0.36
C ALA A 161 2.95 -17.10 1.13
N ARG A 162 2.98 -18.25 0.43
CA ARG A 162 3.12 -19.58 1.05
C ARG A 162 4.52 -19.83 1.60
N THR A 163 5.54 -19.39 0.89
CA THR A 163 6.94 -19.54 1.29
C THR A 163 7.38 -18.51 2.34
N ASN A 164 6.47 -17.62 2.76
CA ASN A 164 6.70 -16.49 3.67
C ASN A 164 7.88 -15.58 3.25
N ASN A 165 8.22 -15.61 1.97
CA ASN A 165 9.27 -14.80 1.38
C ASN A 165 8.62 -13.49 0.90
N MET A 166 8.16 -12.68 1.85
CA MET A 166 7.59 -11.38 1.51
C MET A 166 8.70 -10.50 0.91
N PRO A 167 8.46 -9.83 -0.23
CA PRO A 167 9.39 -8.83 -0.71
C PRO A 167 9.57 -7.75 0.36
N ILE A 168 10.79 -7.22 0.42
CA ILE A 168 11.22 -6.03 1.19
C ILE A 168 10.02 -5.15 1.53
N SER A 169 9.75 -4.97 2.83
CA SER A 169 8.57 -4.25 3.31
C SER A 169 8.43 -2.92 2.57
N VAL A 170 7.20 -2.49 2.29
CA VAL A 170 6.92 -1.14 1.75
C VAL A 170 7.71 -0.08 2.53
N VAL A 171 7.78 -0.29 3.84
CA VAL A 171 8.57 0.47 4.80
C VAL A 171 10.05 0.51 4.45
N ASP A 172 10.68 -0.64 4.22
CA ASP A 172 12.10 -0.73 3.92
C ASP A 172 12.46 0.04 2.65
N ARG A 173 11.56 0.06 1.64
CA ARG A 173 11.76 0.87 0.43
C ARG A 173 11.58 2.36 0.69
N VAL A 174 10.52 2.75 1.41
CA VAL A 174 10.25 4.15 1.77
C VAL A 174 11.37 4.71 2.64
N ILE A 175 11.93 3.91 3.55
CA ILE A 175 13.08 4.26 4.39
C ILE A 175 14.38 4.28 3.56
N ALA A 176 14.60 3.30 2.66
CA ALA A 176 15.83 3.21 1.87
C ALA A 176 15.94 4.28 0.76
N MET A 177 14.83 4.74 0.20
CA MET A 177 14.78 5.79 -0.83
C MET A 177 15.23 7.19 -0.35
N ARG A 178 15.50 7.35 0.96
CA ARG A 178 15.86 8.64 1.58
C ARG A 178 17.34 8.74 1.99
N LYS A 179 18.22 7.91 1.41
CA LYS A 179 19.68 8.09 1.43
C LYS A 179 20.12 8.89 0.21
#